data_AF-A0AA39SZ38-F1
#
_entry.id   AF-A0AA39SZ38-F1
#
_cell.length_a   1.000
_cell.length_b   1.000
_cell.length_c   1.000
_cell.angle_alpha   90.00
_cell.angle_beta   90.00
_cell.angle_gamma   90.00
#
_symmetry.space_group_name_H-M   'P 1'
#
loop_
_entity.id
_entity.type
_entity.pdbx_description
1 polymer ?
#
loop_
_entity_poly.entity_id
_entity_poly.type
_entity_poly.pdbx_seq_one_letter_code
_entity_poly.pdbx_strand_id
1 'polypeptide(L)'
;MEMGSELSKTVATFIVQKILLDDVGLDYICTTAESLFALGRVLGNMVAALAEQPSSRLFKQIIQCYLRLSENARACYALRSCLPDMLRDGTFSSCLREDPTTRHWLQQLLYNVHVS
;
A
#
# COMPACT_ATOMS: atom_id res chain seq x y z
N MET A 1 -8.65 -8.07 -18.04
CA MET A 1 -8.60 -6.76 -18.72
C MET A 1 -9.32 -5.74 -17.84
N GLU A 2 -8.61 -5.08 -16.92
CA GLU A 2 -9.15 -3.93 -16.17
C GLU A 2 -8.37 -2.68 -16.59
N MET A 3 -8.64 -2.20 -17.80
CA MET A 3 -8.08 -0.94 -18.31
C MET A 3 -8.96 0.22 -17.83
N GLY A 4 -8.82 0.59 -16.55
CA GLY A 4 -9.07 1.96 -16.12
C GLY A 4 -7.88 2.83 -16.54
N SER A 5 -8.13 4.06 -17.02
CA SER A 5 -7.05 5.00 -17.33
C SER A 5 -6.17 5.25 -16.09
N GLU A 6 -4.91 5.66 -16.29
CA GLU A 6 -4.00 6.07 -15.21
C GLU A 6 -4.66 7.05 -14.22
N LEU A 7 -5.51 7.95 -14.72
CA LEU A 7 -6.32 8.86 -13.91
C LEU A 7 -7.36 8.10 -13.06
N SER A 8 -8.09 7.14 -13.62
CA SER A 8 -9.05 6.32 -12.85
C SER A 8 -8.35 5.50 -11.76
N LYS A 9 -7.16 4.97 -12.03
CA LYS A 9 -6.34 4.27 -11.04
C LYS A 9 -5.89 5.21 -9.93
N THR A 10 -5.37 6.39 -10.28
CA THR A 10 -4.96 7.42 -9.33
C THR A 10 -6.12 7.89 -8.44
N VAL A 11 -7.30 8.12 -9.02
CA VAL A 11 -8.50 8.53 -8.29
C VAL A 11 -8.97 7.40 -7.37
N ALA A 12 -8.96 6.14 -7.83
CA ALA A 12 -9.29 5.00 -6.99
C ALA A 12 -8.30 4.85 -5.81
N THR A 13 -6.99 4.99 -6.05
CA THR A 13 -5.97 5.02 -4.99
C THR A 13 -6.23 6.17 -4.03
N PHE A 14 -6.59 7.35 -4.52
CA PHE A 14 -6.86 8.53 -3.69
C PHE A 14 -8.10 8.35 -2.82
N ILE A 15 -9.18 7.76 -3.35
CA ILE A 15 -10.41 7.45 -2.62
C ILE A 15 -10.13 6.41 -1.54
N VAL A 16 -9.43 5.32 -1.89
CA VAL A 16 -9.02 4.28 -0.93
C VAL A 16 -8.12 4.88 0.14
N GLN A 17 -7.17 5.73 -0.23
CA GLN A 17 -6.30 6.41 0.71
C GLN A 17 -7.11 7.31 1.65
N LYS A 18 -8.10 8.05 1.15
CA LYS A 18 -8.98 8.87 1.98
C LYS A 18 -9.84 8.06 2.95
N ILE A 19 -10.28 6.86 2.56
CA ILE A 19 -11.01 5.94 3.44
C ILE A 19 -10.06 5.36 4.51
N LEU A 20 -8.84 4.99 4.14
CA LEU A 20 -7.85 4.44 5.08
C LEU A 20 -7.29 5.48 6.05
N LEU A 21 -7.27 6.76 5.66
CA LEU A 21 -6.90 7.88 6.53
C LEU A 21 -7.99 8.21 7.57
N ASP A 22 -9.20 7.66 7.42
CA ASP A 22 -10.26 7.75 8.41
C ASP A 22 -10.28 6.50 9.31
N ASP A 23 -10.27 6.69 10.62
CA ASP A 23 -10.16 5.60 11.60
C ASP A 23 -11.36 4.64 11.52
N VAL A 24 -12.55 5.19 11.27
CA VAL A 24 -13.78 4.42 11.09
C VAL A 24 -13.75 3.66 9.77
N GLY A 25 -13.28 4.30 8.69
CA GLY A 25 -13.09 3.66 7.39
C GLY A 25 -12.08 2.51 7.42
N LEU A 26 -10.96 2.66 8.13
CA LEU A 26 -9.97 1.61 8.31
C LEU A 26 -10.54 0.42 9.08
N ASP A 27 -11.23 0.65 10.19
CA ASP A 27 -11.81 -0.42 11.00
C ASP A 27 -12.89 -1.18 10.22
N TYR A 28 -13.73 -0.46 9.45
CA TYR A 28 -14.73 -1.05 8.57
C TYR A 28 -14.11 -1.98 7.53
N ILE A 29 -13.02 -1.56 6.86
CA ILE A 29 -12.30 -2.40 5.88
C ILE A 29 -11.67 -3.61 6.57
N CYS A 30 -11.11 -3.44 7.77
CA CYS A 30 -10.47 -4.50 8.53
C CYS A 30 -11.45 -5.43 9.27
N THR A 31 -12.76 -5.14 9.21
CA THR A 31 -13.79 -5.93 9.88
C THR A 31 -13.90 -7.33 9.27
N THR A 32 -13.78 -7.46 7.94
CA THR A 32 -13.86 -8.74 7.24
C THR A 32 -12.58 -9.07 6.49
N ALA A 33 -12.22 -10.37 6.47
CA ALA A 33 -11.04 -10.85 5.76
C ALA A 33 -11.15 -10.59 4.24
N GLU A 34 -12.34 -10.73 3.65
CA GLU A 34 -12.57 -10.52 2.22
C GLU A 34 -12.25 -9.10 1.76
N SER A 35 -12.72 -8.09 2.50
CA SER A 35 -12.45 -6.67 2.21
C SER A 35 -10.95 -6.36 2.30
N LEU A 36 -10.28 -6.90 3.33
CA LEU A 36 -8.85 -6.76 3.51
C LEU A 36 -8.04 -7.40 2.37
N PHE A 37 -8.41 -8.61 1.96
CA PHE A 37 -7.75 -9.28 0.82
C PHE A 37 -8.01 -8.57 -0.50
N ALA A 38 -9.23 -8.05 -0.71
CA ALA A 38 -9.55 -7.26 -1.89
C ALA A 38 -8.67 -6.00 -1.95
N LEU A 39 -8.55 -5.27 -0.84
CA LEU A 39 -7.69 -4.09 -0.75
C LEU A 39 -6.21 -4.44 -0.96
N GLY A 40 -5.72 -5.52 -0.34
CA GLY A 40 -4.34 -5.98 -0.52
C GLY A 40 -4.02 -6.31 -1.98
N ARG A 41 -4.93 -6.98 -2.70
CA ARG A 41 -4.79 -7.24 -4.14
C ARG A 41 -4.75 -5.96 -4.96
N VAL A 42 -5.63 -5.00 -4.67
CA VAL A 42 -5.65 -3.71 -5.38
C VAL A 42 -4.33 -2.96 -5.17
N LEU A 43 -3.86 -2.86 -3.92
CA LEU A 43 -2.58 -2.22 -3.63
C LEU A 43 -1.41 -2.97 -4.29
N GLY A 44 -1.41 -4.30 -4.30
CA GLY A 44 -0.40 -5.11 -4.99
C GLY A 44 -0.37 -4.86 -6.50
N ASN A 45 -1.53 -4.80 -7.14
CA ASN A 45 -1.64 -4.47 -8.57
C ASN A 45 -1.14 -3.06 -8.87
N MET A 46 -1.39 -2.10 -7.97
CA MET A 46 -0.87 -0.73 -8.11
C MET A 46 0.65 -0.68 -7.96
N VAL A 47 1.24 -1.45 -7.04
CA VAL A 47 2.70 -1.59 -6.93
C VAL A 47 3.29 -2.18 -8.21
N ALA A 48 2.69 -3.23 -8.77
CA ALA A 48 3.15 -3.80 -10.03
C ALA A 48 3.07 -2.80 -11.19
N ALA A 49 1.98 -2.03 -11.27
CA ALA A 49 1.84 -0.98 -12.28
C ALA A 49 2.89 0.14 -12.12
N LEU A 50 3.28 0.47 -10.88
CA LEU A 50 4.33 1.44 -10.61
C LEU A 50 5.73 0.98 -11.04
N ALA A 51 5.98 -0.33 -11.08
CA ALA A 51 7.26 -0.85 -11.57
C ALA A 51 7.42 -0.57 -13.08
N GLU A 52 6.32 -0.62 -13.84
CA GLU A 52 6.29 -0.30 -15.27
C GLU A 52 6.25 1.22 -15.52
N GLN A 53 5.47 1.95 -14.73
CA GLN A 53 5.30 3.40 -14.85
C GLN A 53 5.56 4.08 -13.49
N PRO A 54 6.82 4.49 -13.22
CA PRO A 54 7.19 5.02 -11.92
C PRO A 54 6.54 6.38 -11.65
N SER A 55 5.87 6.49 -10.52
CA SER A 55 5.26 7.73 -10.03
C SER A 55 5.51 7.90 -8.53
N SER A 56 6.39 8.87 -8.18
CA SER A 56 6.78 9.12 -6.79
C SER A 56 5.60 9.51 -5.90
N ARG A 57 4.62 10.24 -6.46
CA ARG A 57 3.42 10.65 -5.71
C ARG A 57 2.53 9.46 -5.39
N LEU A 58 2.26 8.59 -6.37
CA LEU A 58 1.44 7.40 -6.15
C LEU A 58 2.14 6.39 -5.24
N PHE A 59 3.44 6.21 -5.41
CA PHE A 59 4.25 5.32 -4.57
C PHE A 59 4.16 5.74 -3.10
N LYS A 60 4.39 7.03 -2.80
CA LYS A 60 4.22 7.59 -1.46
C LYS A 60 2.85 7.27 -0.86
N GLN A 61 1.79 7.41 -1.66
CA GLN A 61 0.43 7.16 -1.21
C GLN A 61 0.18 5.69 -0.86
N ILE A 62 0.68 4.78 -1.70
CA ILE A 62 0.55 3.34 -1.48
C ILE A 62 1.31 2.90 -0.22
N ILE A 63 2.51 3.42 0.00
CA ILE A 63 3.27 3.14 1.22
C ILE A 63 2.52 3.62 2.46
N GLN A 64 1.89 4.80 2.43
CA GLN A 64 1.04 5.26 3.53
C GLN A 64 -0.14 4.32 3.79
N CYS A 65 -0.82 3.84 2.75
CA CYS A 65 -1.93 2.89 2.88
C CYS A 65 -1.47 1.60 3.57
N TYR A 66 -0.33 1.03 3.14
CA TYR A 66 0.23 -0.16 3.77
C TYR A 66 0.65 0.08 5.23
N LEU A 67 1.29 1.22 5.51
CA LEU A 67 1.69 1.57 6.87
C LEU A 67 0.46 1.67 7.78
N ARG A 68 -0.61 2.33 7.32
CA ARG A 68 -1.84 2.46 8.08
C ARG A 68 -2.54 1.11 8.31
N LEU A 69 -2.53 0.23 7.30
CA LEU A 69 -3.01 -1.15 7.47
C LEU A 69 -2.18 -1.92 8.51
N SER A 70 -0.87 -1.68 8.59
CA SER A 70 0.00 -2.35 9.56
C SER A 70 -0.31 -1.99 11.03
N GLU A 71 -1.04 -0.91 11.28
CA GLU A 71 -1.47 -0.50 12.62
C GLU A 71 -2.65 -1.33 13.14
N ASN A 72 -3.36 -2.05 12.27
CA ASN A 72 -4.37 -3.01 12.66
C ASN A 72 -3.76 -4.43 12.74
N ALA A 73 -3.88 -5.10 13.89
CA ALA A 73 -3.25 -6.40 14.11
C ALA A 73 -3.69 -7.48 13.09
N ARG A 74 -4.97 -7.51 12.70
CA ARG A 74 -5.47 -8.49 11.70
C ARG A 74 -4.91 -8.20 10.31
N ALA A 75 -4.90 -6.93 9.92
CA ALA A 75 -4.34 -6.51 8.65
C ALA A 75 -2.83 -6.75 8.59
N CYS A 76 -2.10 -6.41 9.65
CA CYS A 76 -0.66 -6.67 9.77
C CYS A 76 -0.34 -8.16 9.57
N TYR A 77 -1.11 -9.06 10.17
CA TYR A 77 -0.95 -10.50 9.97
C TYR A 77 -1.16 -10.91 8.49
N ALA A 78 -2.19 -10.39 7.83
CA ALA A 78 -2.42 -10.68 6.41
C ALA A 78 -1.30 -10.12 5.52
N LEU A 79 -0.81 -8.90 5.82
CA LEU A 79 0.28 -8.24 5.09
C LEU A 79 1.55 -9.09 5.06
N ARG A 80 1.83 -9.92 6.07
CA ARG A 80 2.96 -10.86 6.04
C ARG A 80 2.95 -11.75 4.82
N SER A 81 1.75 -12.20 4.42
CA SER A 81 1.56 -13.17 3.34
C SER A 81 1.27 -12.52 1.99
N CYS A 82 0.86 -11.24 1.96
CA CYS A 82 0.42 -10.58 0.74
C CYS A 82 1.20 -9.31 0.36
N LEU A 83 2.18 -8.87 1.16
CA LEU A 83 3.01 -7.71 0.81
C LEU A 83 3.84 -8.03 -0.46
N PRO A 84 3.80 -7.17 -1.48
CA PRO A 84 4.55 -7.39 -2.73
C PRO A 84 6.06 -7.43 -2.52
N ASP A 85 6.73 -8.38 -3.19
CA ASP A 85 8.19 -8.53 -3.10
C ASP A 85 8.95 -7.34 -3.70
N MET A 86 8.34 -6.60 -4.62
CA MET A 86 8.87 -5.35 -5.19
C MET A 86 9.11 -4.26 -4.13
N LEU A 87 8.43 -4.34 -2.98
CA LEU A 87 8.67 -3.43 -1.86
C LEU A 87 9.87 -3.84 -1.01
N ARG A 88 10.42 -5.05 -1.22
CA ARG A 88 11.54 -5.64 -0.48
C ARG A 88 12.81 -5.78 -1.32
N ASP A 89 12.69 -5.99 -2.62
CA ASP A 89 13.80 -6.29 -3.55
C ASP A 89 14.58 -5.06 -4.03
N GLY A 90 14.13 -3.85 -3.69
CA GLY A 90 14.79 -2.61 -4.09
C GLY A 90 14.35 -2.06 -5.45
N THR A 91 13.29 -2.59 -6.06
CA THR A 91 12.69 -2.10 -7.32
C THR A 91 12.46 -0.58 -7.29
N PHE A 92 11.99 -0.04 -6.16
CA PHE A 92 11.69 1.40 -5.99
C PHE A 92 12.84 2.21 -5.37
N SER A 93 14.07 1.69 -5.34
CA SER A 93 15.23 2.36 -4.73
C SER A 93 15.49 3.76 -5.28
N SER A 94 15.24 4.00 -6.57
CA SER A 94 15.34 5.33 -7.20
C SER A 94 14.29 6.31 -6.66
N CYS A 95 13.02 5.90 -6.58
CA CYS A 95 11.95 6.72 -5.99
C CYS A 95 12.20 7.01 -4.50
N LEU A 96 12.75 6.04 -3.77
CA LEU A 96 13.06 6.16 -2.35
C LEU A 96 14.25 7.09 -2.05
N ARG A 97 15.14 7.30 -3.03
CA ARG A 97 16.30 8.19 -2.90
C ARG A 97 15.89 9.66 -2.88
N GLU A 98 14.86 9.98 -3.65
CA GLU A 98 14.33 11.35 -3.80
C GLU A 98 13.32 11.70 -2.69
N ASP A 99 12.73 10.70 -2.03
CA ASP A 99 11.79 10.91 -0.91
C ASP A 99 12.22 10.14 0.36
N PRO A 100 13.02 10.76 1.25
CA PRO A 100 13.45 10.14 2.49
C PRO A 100 12.30 9.81 3.44
N THR A 101 11.17 10.52 3.33
CA THR A 101 9.98 10.26 4.17
C THR A 101 9.35 8.92 3.81
N THR A 102 9.15 8.68 2.51
CA THR A 102 8.59 7.43 2.00
C THR A 102 9.50 6.25 2.33
N ARG A 103 10.82 6.46 2.30
CA ARG A 103 11.80 5.47 2.76
C ARG A 103 11.65 5.12 4.22
N HIS A 104 11.50 6.11 5.09
CA HIS A 104 11.28 5.86 6.52
C HIS A 104 9.97 5.08 6.76
N TRP A 105 8.88 5.45 6.07
CA TRP A 105 7.61 4.72 6.18
C TRP A 105 7.70 3.28 5.69
N LEU A 106 8.42 3.02 4.59
CA LEU A 106 8.63 1.66 4.11
C LEU A 106 9.42 0.83 5.14
N GLN A 107 10.46 1.40 5.75
CA GLN A 107 11.21 0.72 6.81
C GLN A 107 10.33 0.42 8.03
N GLN A 108 9.49 1.37 8.45
CA GLN A 108 8.55 1.18 9.56
C GLN A 108 7.51 0.09 9.24
N LEU A 109 6.98 0.09 8.02
CA LEU A 109 6.06 -0.95 7.56
C LEU A 109 6.71 -2.34 7.62
N LEU A 110 7.93 -2.48 7.09
CA LEU A 110 8.65 -3.75 7.12
C LEU A 110 8.94 -4.20 8.56
N TYR A 111 9.27 -3.27 9.45
CA TYR A 111 9.44 -3.56 10.88
C TYR A 111 8.13 -4.06 11.52
N ASN A 112 7.02 -3.34 11.33
CA ASN A 112 5.71 -3.72 11.87
C ASN A 112 5.30 -5.12 11.39
N VAL A 113 5.47 -5.40 10.10
CA VAL A 113 5.14 -6.69 9.50
C VAL A 113 6.08 -7.79 10.00
N HIS A 114 7.34 -7.51 10.31
CA HIS A 114 8.28 -8.53 10.81
C HIS A 114 8.16 -8.81 12.31
N VAL A 115 7.80 -7.81 13.12
CA VAL A 115 7.81 -7.88 14.59
C VAL A 115 6.46 -8.24 15.23
N SER A 116 5.33 -7.99 14.54
CA SER A 116 3.98 -8.15 15.13
C SER A 116 3.43 -9.59 15.23
#